data_AF-A0A9N9SL65-F1
#
_entry.id   AF-A0A9N9SL65-F1
#
_cell.length_a   1.000
_cell.length_b   1.000
_cell.length_c   1.000
_cell.angle_alpha   90.00
_cell.angle_beta   90.00
_cell.angle_gamma   90.00
#
_symmetry.space_group_name_H-M   'P 1'
#
loop_
_entity.id
_entity.type
_entity.pdbx_description
1 polymer ?
#
loop_
_entity_poly.entity_id
_entity_poly.type
_entity_poly.pdbx_seq_one_letter_code
_entity_poly.pdbx_strand_id
1 'polypeptide(L)'
;MMNNKETNENKDSEQTVCGEIKERVEQMVTVSKDIKKFVLDDSNKISKVASSYILDKVSVMEEIISKLIAERAEARGRAEECRALVKLMAVMPNITNTSVPQASVSSKVVQPVKQKVEVKTFAVAVKSDKGEKVEEIMKKVDEMSRDLKTVRVRTVRKIKDGVVIEAATQEDAKNIRTKIKGKNLKIAEAITLNPKIIVFDVPKEVTDTELLEDLYNKNGMSRVTVEDFNNWVKVDGRKKMRHDLDNVILSLNDEIAEY
;
A
#
# COMPACT_ATOMS: atom_id res chain seq x y z
N MET A 1 -27.18 14.18 -26.83
CA MET A 1 -25.94 13.76 -27.55
C MET A 1 -24.72 14.29 -26.79
N MET A 2 -24.35 13.67 -25.67
CA MET A 2 -23.10 13.94 -24.95
C MET A 2 -22.78 12.67 -24.19
N ASN A 3 -21.86 11.84 -24.69
CA ASN A 3 -21.19 10.74 -23.96
C ASN A 3 -20.11 9.98 -24.77
N ASN A 4 -19.71 10.45 -25.96
CA ASN A 4 -18.71 9.77 -26.80
C ASN A 4 -17.29 10.36 -26.72
N LYS A 5 -17.01 11.34 -25.85
CA LYS A 5 -15.72 12.06 -25.85
C LYS A 5 -14.68 11.48 -24.88
N GLU A 6 -15.08 11.05 -23.68
CA GLU A 6 -14.15 10.53 -22.65
C GLU A 6 -13.63 9.11 -22.92
N THR A 7 -14.27 8.35 -23.83
CA THR A 7 -13.85 6.97 -24.14
C THR A 7 -12.75 6.90 -25.21
N ASN A 8 -12.49 7.98 -25.94
CA ASN A 8 -11.46 8.03 -26.99
C ASN A 8 -10.08 8.42 -26.42
N GLU A 9 -10.01 9.40 -25.52
CA GLU A 9 -8.73 9.88 -24.97
C GLU A 9 -7.97 8.81 -24.16
N ASN A 10 -8.69 7.89 -23.52
CA ASN A 10 -8.08 6.81 -22.72
C ASN A 10 -7.64 5.59 -23.56
N LYS A 11 -8.13 5.45 -24.80
CA LYS A 11 -7.66 4.41 -25.73
C LYS A 11 -6.38 4.85 -26.44
N ASP A 12 -6.30 6.13 -26.80
CA ASP A 12 -5.13 6.69 -27.48
C ASP A 12 -3.89 6.72 -26.56
N SER A 13 -4.06 6.96 -25.25
CA SER A 13 -2.98 6.92 -24.26
C SER A 13 -2.45 5.48 -23.99
N GLU A 14 -3.35 4.49 -23.82
CA GLU A 14 -2.97 3.08 -23.64
C GLU A 14 -2.30 2.48 -24.89
N GLN A 15 -2.73 2.91 -26.08
CA GLN A 15 -2.17 2.45 -27.36
C GLN A 15 -0.78 3.05 -27.63
N THR A 16 -0.54 4.29 -27.22
CA THR A 16 0.77 4.95 -27.30
C THR A 16 1.80 4.28 -26.38
N VAL A 17 1.43 4.02 -25.11
CA VAL A 17 2.31 3.36 -24.14
C VAL A 17 2.60 1.89 -24.50
N CYS A 18 1.69 1.21 -25.20
CA CYS A 18 1.92 -0.15 -25.70
C CYS A 18 2.90 -0.16 -26.90
N GLY A 19 2.86 0.86 -27.76
CA GLY A 19 3.78 1.04 -28.88
C GLY A 19 5.21 1.30 -28.42
N GLU A 20 5.40 2.25 -27.50
CA GLU A 20 6.71 2.62 -26.96
C GLU A 20 7.43 1.45 -26.28
N ILE A 21 6.68 0.58 -25.58
CA ILE A 21 7.27 -0.56 -24.88
C ILE A 21 7.63 -1.69 -25.85
N LYS A 22 6.84 -1.90 -26.90
CA LYS A 22 7.21 -2.84 -27.97
C LYS A 22 8.50 -2.40 -28.65
N GLU A 23 8.62 -1.10 -28.94
CA GLU A 23 9.83 -0.51 -29.52
C GLU A 23 11.05 -0.70 -28.61
N ARG A 24 10.91 -0.44 -27.29
CA ARG A 24 12.00 -0.66 -26.32
C ARG A 24 12.42 -2.13 -26.21
N VAL A 25 11.48 -3.06 -26.30
CA VAL A 25 11.79 -4.50 -26.32
C VAL A 25 12.54 -4.88 -27.60
N GLU A 26 12.13 -4.36 -28.75
CA GLU A 26 12.82 -4.59 -30.03
C GLU A 26 14.25 -4.00 -30.03
N GLN A 27 14.43 -2.81 -29.46
CA GLN A 27 15.74 -2.20 -29.25
C GLN A 27 16.63 -3.07 -28.36
N MET A 28 16.09 -3.59 -27.25
CA MET A 28 16.83 -4.48 -26.34
C MET A 28 17.22 -5.80 -27.01
N VAL A 29 16.34 -6.40 -27.82
CA VAL A 29 16.66 -7.62 -28.58
C VAL A 29 17.79 -7.35 -29.56
N THR A 30 17.80 -6.18 -30.19
CA THR A 30 18.87 -5.76 -31.11
C THR A 30 20.19 -5.60 -30.36
N VAL A 31 20.20 -4.89 -29.23
CA VAL A 31 21.38 -4.72 -28.38
C VAL A 31 21.92 -6.06 -27.87
N SER A 32 21.05 -6.98 -27.45
CA SER A 32 21.46 -8.33 -27.02
C SER A 32 22.14 -9.10 -28.16
N LYS A 33 21.59 -9.04 -29.38
CA LYS A 33 22.20 -9.67 -30.56
C LYS A 33 23.56 -9.05 -30.89
N ASP A 34 23.68 -7.73 -30.79
CA ASP A 34 24.93 -7.02 -31.04
C ASP A 34 25.99 -7.37 -30.00
N ILE A 35 25.62 -7.45 -28.71
CA ILE A 35 26.52 -7.90 -27.65
C ILE A 35 26.96 -9.35 -27.88
N LYS A 36 26.02 -10.26 -28.19
CA LYS A 36 26.35 -11.66 -28.49
C LYS A 36 27.29 -11.77 -29.68
N LYS A 37 27.04 -11.00 -30.75
CA LYS A 37 27.90 -10.94 -31.94
C LYS A 37 29.28 -10.41 -31.60
N PHE A 38 29.38 -9.32 -30.85
CA PHE A 38 30.64 -8.72 -30.44
C PHE A 38 31.46 -9.67 -29.57
N VAL A 39 30.82 -10.35 -28.62
CA VAL A 39 31.48 -11.28 -27.69
C VAL A 39 31.96 -12.56 -28.38
N LEU A 40 31.22 -13.04 -29.38
CA LEU A 40 31.55 -14.25 -30.13
C LEU A 40 32.46 -14.00 -31.33
N ASP A 41 32.83 -12.75 -31.60
CA ASP A 41 33.75 -12.40 -32.68
C ASP A 41 35.19 -12.60 -32.23
N ASP A 42 35.87 -13.58 -32.82
CA ASP A 42 37.26 -13.94 -32.54
C ASP A 42 38.25 -12.78 -32.75
N SER A 43 37.86 -11.74 -33.53
CA SER A 43 38.69 -10.55 -33.74
C SER A 43 38.78 -9.63 -32.52
N ASN A 44 37.79 -9.68 -31.61
CA ASN A 44 37.71 -8.79 -30.45
C ASN A 44 38.61 -9.24 -29.28
N LYS A 45 39.30 -10.38 -29.41
CA LYS A 45 40.27 -10.92 -28.42
C LYS A 45 39.74 -10.94 -26.98
N ILE A 46 38.44 -11.19 -26.80
CA ILE A 46 37.83 -11.31 -25.47
C ILE A 46 38.21 -12.68 -24.91
N SER A 47 38.62 -12.73 -23.64
CA SER A 47 38.96 -14.00 -23.01
C SER A 47 37.72 -14.91 -22.95
N LYS A 48 37.91 -16.22 -23.03
CA LYS A 48 36.81 -17.19 -22.96
C LYS A 48 36.01 -17.06 -21.66
N VAL A 49 36.68 -16.76 -20.54
CA VAL A 49 36.06 -16.56 -19.23
C VAL A 49 35.20 -15.30 -19.21
N ALA A 50 35.72 -14.18 -19.76
CA ALA A 50 34.95 -12.94 -19.85
C ALA A 50 33.76 -13.08 -20.80
N SER A 51 33.94 -13.78 -21.93
CA SER A 51 32.88 -14.07 -22.90
C SER A 51 31.74 -14.87 -22.27
N SER A 52 32.07 -15.93 -21.54
CA SER A 52 31.09 -16.74 -20.81
C SER A 52 30.32 -15.88 -19.79
N TYR A 53 31.02 -15.07 -19.00
CA TYR A 53 30.38 -14.21 -18.00
C TYR A 53 29.42 -13.19 -18.64
N ILE A 54 29.82 -12.54 -19.73
CA ILE A 54 28.98 -11.56 -20.42
C ILE A 54 27.73 -12.23 -21.01
N LEU A 55 27.89 -13.39 -21.68
CA LEU A 55 26.77 -14.12 -22.25
C LEU A 55 25.78 -14.62 -21.18
N ASP A 56 26.28 -15.05 -20.02
CA ASP A 56 25.42 -15.43 -18.88
C ASP A 56 24.61 -14.23 -18.38
N LYS A 57 25.23 -13.05 -18.26
CA LYS A 57 24.51 -11.83 -17.84
C LYS A 57 23.48 -11.36 -18.85
N VAL A 58 23.78 -11.46 -20.15
CA VAL A 58 22.82 -11.16 -21.22
C VAL A 58 21.64 -12.14 -21.14
N SER A 59 21.89 -13.42 -20.89
CA SER A 59 20.83 -14.44 -20.77
C SER A 59 19.90 -14.16 -19.58
N VAL A 60 20.46 -13.78 -18.42
CA VAL A 60 19.67 -13.37 -17.25
C VAL A 60 18.83 -12.12 -17.54
N MET A 61 19.38 -11.15 -18.28
CA MET A 61 18.64 -9.95 -18.67
C MET A 61 17.45 -10.29 -19.59
N GLU A 62 17.66 -11.17 -20.57
CA GLU A 62 16.60 -11.65 -21.47
C GLU A 62 15.49 -12.39 -20.70
N GLU A 63 15.85 -13.17 -19.68
CA GLU A 63 14.90 -13.88 -18.82
C GLU A 63 14.03 -12.91 -18.01
N ILE A 64 14.65 -11.93 -17.33
CA ILE A 64 13.93 -10.91 -16.55
C ILE A 64 12.93 -10.16 -17.44
N ILE A 65 13.35 -9.80 -18.64
CA ILE A 65 12.50 -9.01 -19.54
C ILE A 65 11.36 -9.86 -20.10
N SER A 66 11.62 -11.12 -20.43
CA SER A 66 10.55 -12.07 -20.80
C SER A 66 9.51 -12.23 -19.69
N LYS A 67 9.96 -12.30 -18.43
CA LYS A 67 9.07 -12.36 -17.27
C LYS A 67 8.23 -11.10 -17.11
N LEU A 68 8.84 -9.91 -17.21
CA LEU A 68 8.12 -8.63 -17.11
C LEU A 68 7.08 -8.46 -18.22
N ILE A 69 7.37 -8.92 -19.44
CA ILE A 69 6.39 -8.92 -20.55
C ILE A 69 5.19 -9.81 -20.22
N ALA A 70 5.44 -11.01 -19.69
CA ALA A 70 4.38 -11.96 -19.31
C ALA A 70 3.51 -11.42 -18.17
N GLU A 71 4.12 -10.90 -17.10
CA GLU A 71 3.40 -10.31 -15.95
C GLU A 71 2.54 -9.12 -16.39
N ARG A 72 3.03 -8.31 -17.33
CA ARG A 72 2.29 -7.18 -17.86
C ARG A 72 1.11 -7.62 -18.74
N ALA A 73 1.29 -8.65 -19.57
CA ALA A 73 0.20 -9.20 -20.38
C ALA A 73 -0.93 -9.75 -19.48
N GLU A 74 -0.56 -10.43 -18.40
CA GLU A 74 -1.51 -10.94 -17.41
C GLU A 74 -2.23 -9.82 -16.66
N ALA A 75 -1.49 -8.79 -16.20
CA ALA A 75 -2.07 -7.62 -15.54
C ALA A 75 -3.04 -6.85 -16.45
N ARG A 76 -2.70 -6.72 -17.75
CA ARG A 76 -3.57 -6.11 -18.75
C ARG A 76 -4.85 -6.93 -18.96
N GLY A 77 -4.74 -8.26 -19.08
CA GLY A 77 -5.91 -9.13 -19.20
C GLY A 77 -6.88 -8.97 -18.03
N ARG A 78 -6.36 -8.97 -16.80
CA ARG A 78 -7.17 -8.72 -15.59
C ARG A 78 -7.81 -7.32 -15.59
N ALA A 79 -7.10 -6.30 -16.02
CA ALA A 79 -7.63 -4.94 -16.09
C ALA A 79 -8.77 -4.84 -17.12
N GLU A 80 -8.63 -5.50 -18.27
CA GLU A 80 -9.66 -5.56 -19.30
C GLU A 80 -10.91 -6.32 -18.81
N GLU A 81 -10.74 -7.45 -18.10
CA GLU A 81 -11.84 -8.18 -17.44
C GLU A 81 -12.58 -7.30 -16.42
N CYS A 82 -11.85 -6.61 -15.54
CA CYS A 82 -12.45 -5.67 -14.58
C CYS A 82 -13.20 -4.53 -15.28
N ARG A 83 -12.63 -3.97 -16.35
CA ARG A 83 -13.26 -2.89 -17.14
C ARG A 83 -14.52 -3.39 -17.85
N ALA A 84 -14.54 -4.64 -18.33
CA ALA A 84 -15.72 -5.26 -18.95
C ALA A 84 -16.85 -5.46 -17.92
N LEU A 85 -16.52 -5.93 -16.71
CA LEU A 85 -17.50 -6.10 -15.62
C LEU A 85 -18.11 -4.77 -15.18
N VAL A 86 -17.29 -3.71 -15.03
CA VAL A 86 -17.79 -2.36 -14.69
C VAL A 86 -18.72 -1.82 -15.77
N LYS A 87 -18.39 -2.01 -17.05
CA LYS A 87 -19.29 -1.62 -18.15
C LYS A 87 -20.60 -2.41 -18.14
N LEU A 88 -20.57 -3.70 -17.83
CA LEU A 88 -21.79 -4.51 -17.71
C LEU A 88 -22.68 -4.01 -16.56
N MET A 89 -22.08 -3.67 -15.41
CA MET A 89 -22.78 -3.10 -14.25
C MET A 89 -23.34 -1.70 -14.52
N ALA A 90 -22.67 -0.88 -15.33
CA ALA A 90 -23.14 0.46 -15.70
C ALA A 90 -24.34 0.45 -16.67
N VAL A 91 -24.59 -0.66 -17.36
CA VAL A 91 -25.71 -0.81 -18.32
C VAL A 91 -26.92 -1.51 -17.69
N MET A 92 -26.81 -2.03 -16.46
CA MET A 92 -27.97 -2.61 -15.78
C MET A 92 -28.93 -1.51 -15.31
N PRO A 93 -30.22 -1.54 -15.71
CA PRO A 93 -31.20 -0.65 -15.14
C PRO A 93 -31.33 -0.92 -13.63
N ASN A 94 -31.60 0.14 -12.89
CA ASN A 94 -31.74 0.14 -11.43
C ASN A 94 -32.92 -0.78 -11.03
N ILE A 95 -32.66 -2.08 -10.83
CA ILE A 95 -33.68 -3.02 -10.36
C ILE A 95 -33.75 -2.87 -8.83
N THR A 96 -34.76 -2.15 -8.41
CA THR A 96 -35.23 -2.08 -7.03
C THR A 96 -35.50 -3.47 -6.48
N ASN A 97 -34.83 -3.74 -5.35
CA ASN A 97 -35.08 -4.77 -4.34
C ASN A 97 -36.31 -5.65 -4.54
N THR A 98 -36.11 -6.93 -4.85
CA THR A 98 -37.03 -8.01 -4.47
C THR A 98 -36.23 -9.22 -4.01
N SER A 99 -36.50 -9.65 -2.78
CA SER A 99 -35.90 -10.82 -2.14
C SER A 99 -36.58 -12.10 -2.61
N VAL A 100 -35.84 -13.11 -3.08
CA VAL A 100 -36.18 -14.54 -2.90
C VAL A 100 -34.93 -15.43 -3.16
N PRO A 101 -34.95 -16.76 -2.88
CA PRO A 101 -34.24 -17.39 -1.77
C PRO A 101 -33.01 -18.22 -2.18
N GLN A 102 -32.27 -18.63 -1.16
CA GLN A 102 -31.05 -19.41 -1.20
C GLN A 102 -31.25 -20.82 -1.80
N ALA A 103 -30.45 -21.18 -2.82
CA ALA A 103 -30.21 -22.56 -3.23
C ALA A 103 -28.71 -22.83 -3.26
N SER A 104 -28.32 -23.85 -2.51
CA SER A 104 -26.95 -24.32 -2.30
C SER A 104 -26.40 -25.02 -3.55
N VAL A 105 -25.31 -24.51 -4.11
CA VAL A 105 -24.46 -25.28 -5.03
C VAL A 105 -23.01 -25.16 -4.55
N SER A 106 -22.46 -26.31 -4.18
CA SER A 106 -21.07 -26.49 -3.79
C SER A 106 -20.18 -26.29 -5.01
N SER A 107 -19.55 -25.12 -5.09
CA SER A 107 -18.39 -24.90 -5.96
C SER A 107 -17.24 -24.50 -5.06
N LYS A 108 -16.12 -25.22 -5.16
CA LYS A 108 -14.83 -24.81 -4.57
C LYS A 108 -14.39 -23.51 -5.26
N VAL A 109 -14.88 -22.39 -4.74
CA VAL A 109 -14.49 -21.05 -5.16
C VAL A 109 -13.17 -20.74 -4.47
N VAL A 110 -12.11 -20.62 -5.28
CA VAL A 110 -10.90 -19.90 -4.90
C VAL A 110 -11.35 -18.51 -4.46
N GLN A 111 -11.22 -18.22 -3.17
CA GLN A 111 -11.65 -16.94 -2.61
C GLN A 111 -10.93 -15.83 -3.36
N PRO A 112 -11.65 -14.91 -4.04
CA PRO A 112 -11.01 -13.70 -4.50
C PRO A 112 -10.45 -13.00 -3.26
N VAL A 113 -9.16 -12.64 -3.31
CA VAL A 113 -8.56 -11.74 -2.32
C VAL A 113 -9.39 -10.47 -2.37
N LYS A 114 -10.37 -10.36 -1.47
CA LYS A 114 -11.19 -9.17 -1.32
C LYS A 114 -10.20 -8.04 -1.13
N GLN A 115 -10.08 -7.17 -2.13
CA GLN A 115 -9.57 -5.82 -1.88
C GLN A 115 -10.34 -5.34 -0.66
N LYS A 116 -9.60 -5.18 0.44
CA LYS A 116 -10.16 -4.81 1.72
C LYS A 116 -10.67 -3.40 1.51
N VAL A 117 -11.95 -3.27 1.15
CA VAL A 117 -12.64 -1.98 1.20
C VAL A 117 -12.36 -1.46 2.59
N GLU A 118 -11.61 -0.36 2.65
CA GLU A 118 -11.16 0.23 3.90
C GLU A 118 -12.39 0.84 4.58
N VAL A 119 -13.17 -0.03 5.23
CA VAL A 119 -14.35 0.40 5.97
C VAL A 119 -13.83 1.17 7.16
N LYS A 120 -14.10 2.48 7.19
CA LYS A 120 -13.77 3.36 8.33
C LYS A 120 -14.24 2.68 9.62
N THR A 121 -13.27 2.37 10.49
CA THR A 121 -13.51 1.78 11.81
C THR A 121 -13.29 2.81 12.89
N PHE A 122 -14.01 2.69 14.01
CA PHE A 122 -13.90 3.61 15.13
C PHE A 122 -13.25 2.91 16.31
N ALA A 123 -12.08 3.39 16.73
CA ALA A 123 -11.33 2.79 17.83
C ALA A 123 -11.68 3.41 19.19
N VAL A 124 -11.77 2.58 20.21
CA VAL A 124 -11.88 2.98 21.62
C VAL A 124 -10.76 2.30 22.40
N ALA A 125 -9.81 3.10 22.91
CA ALA A 125 -8.73 2.60 23.74
C ALA A 125 -9.20 2.52 25.21
N VAL A 126 -8.94 1.38 25.85
CA VAL A 126 -9.38 1.04 27.20
C VAL A 126 -8.14 0.70 28.02
N LYS A 127 -7.96 1.39 29.13
CA LYS A 127 -6.89 1.14 30.11
C LYS A 127 -7.51 0.81 31.47
N SER A 128 -6.73 0.18 32.34
CA SER A 128 -7.16 0.00 33.72
C SER A 128 -7.10 1.32 34.48
N ASP A 129 -8.09 1.55 35.34
CA ASP A 129 -8.08 2.66 36.28
C ASP A 129 -7.19 2.36 37.51
N LYS A 130 -7.01 1.08 37.85
CA LYS A 130 -6.29 0.60 39.06
C LYS A 130 -5.01 -0.18 38.76
N GLY A 131 -4.43 -0.04 37.57
CA GLY A 131 -3.20 -0.78 37.19
C GLY A 131 -3.33 -2.30 37.01
N GLU A 132 -4.54 -2.81 36.74
CA GLU A 132 -4.81 -4.20 36.38
C GLU A 132 -4.03 -4.65 35.13
N LYS A 133 -3.73 -5.95 35.06
CA LYS A 133 -3.00 -6.53 33.91
C LYS A 133 -3.87 -6.52 32.65
N VAL A 134 -3.23 -6.49 31.48
CA VAL A 134 -3.92 -6.45 30.17
C VAL A 134 -4.85 -7.65 29.98
N GLU A 135 -4.50 -8.82 30.52
CA GLU A 135 -5.34 -10.03 30.52
C GLU A 135 -6.65 -9.85 31.27
N GLU A 136 -6.63 -9.14 32.41
CA GLU A 136 -7.80 -8.88 33.23
C GLU A 136 -8.72 -7.85 32.56
N ILE A 137 -8.14 -6.83 31.94
CA ILE A 137 -8.86 -5.86 31.11
C ILE A 137 -9.53 -6.58 29.94
N MET A 138 -8.81 -7.47 29.26
CA MET A 138 -9.35 -8.24 28.12
C MET A 138 -10.51 -9.14 28.55
N LYS A 139 -10.39 -9.84 29.68
CA LYS A 139 -11.47 -10.68 30.23
C LYS A 139 -12.72 -9.85 30.54
N LYS A 140 -12.56 -8.66 31.14
CA LYS A 140 -13.69 -7.74 31.40
C LYS A 140 -14.33 -7.24 30.10
N VAL A 141 -13.54 -6.96 29.07
CA VAL A 141 -14.04 -6.58 27.74
C VAL A 141 -14.78 -7.75 27.06
N ASP A 142 -14.29 -8.98 27.20
CA ASP A 142 -14.95 -10.17 26.68
C ASP A 142 -16.24 -10.50 27.45
N GLU A 143 -16.27 -10.31 28.77
CA GLU A 143 -17.49 -10.42 29.56
C GLU A 143 -18.51 -9.36 29.15
N MET A 144 -18.05 -8.13 28.86
CA MET A 144 -18.87 -7.07 28.28
C MET A 144 -19.40 -7.41 26.89
N SER A 145 -18.68 -8.22 26.09
CA SER A 145 -19.14 -8.61 24.74
C SER A 145 -20.52 -9.29 24.77
N ARG A 146 -20.84 -9.99 25.87
CA ARG A 146 -22.15 -10.60 26.11
C ARG A 146 -23.25 -9.58 26.40
N ASP A 147 -22.90 -8.46 27.04
CA ASP A 147 -23.77 -7.30 27.27
C ASP A 147 -23.86 -6.39 26.04
N LEU A 148 -22.98 -6.57 25.05
CA LEU A 148 -22.83 -5.78 23.84
C LEU A 148 -23.61 -6.35 22.65
N LYS A 149 -24.71 -7.09 22.87
CA LYS A 149 -25.55 -7.67 21.79
C LYS A 149 -26.00 -6.66 20.70
N THR A 150 -26.05 -5.37 21.04
CA THR A 150 -26.39 -4.27 20.12
C THR A 150 -25.19 -3.55 19.50
N VAL A 151 -23.96 -3.87 19.91
CA VAL A 151 -22.73 -3.20 19.46
C VAL A 151 -21.93 -4.14 18.57
N ARG A 152 -21.65 -3.68 17.35
CA ARG A 152 -20.81 -4.45 16.42
C ARG A 152 -19.34 -4.15 16.66
N VAL A 153 -18.68 -5.02 17.41
CA VAL A 153 -17.23 -5.04 17.58
C VAL A 153 -16.60 -5.79 16.41
N ARG A 154 -15.65 -5.16 15.71
CA ARG A 154 -14.88 -5.80 14.64
C ARG A 154 -13.68 -6.55 15.17
N THR A 155 -12.92 -5.93 16.05
CA THR A 155 -11.65 -6.48 16.54
C THR A 155 -11.34 -5.91 17.91
N VAL A 156 -10.73 -6.74 18.75
CA VAL A 156 -10.19 -6.36 20.05
C VAL A 156 -8.70 -6.67 20.02
N ARG A 157 -7.84 -5.68 20.28
CA ARG A 157 -6.37 -5.83 20.25
C ARG A 157 -5.75 -5.43 21.58
N LYS A 158 -4.81 -6.22 22.07
CA LYS A 158 -3.98 -5.86 23.23
C LYS A 158 -2.97 -4.80 22.85
N ILE A 159 -2.76 -3.83 23.73
CA ILE A 159 -1.68 -2.85 23.68
C ILE A 159 -0.90 -2.92 25.00
N LYS A 160 0.31 -2.32 25.03
CA LYS A 160 1.23 -2.40 26.17
C LYS A 160 0.55 -2.14 27.53
N ASP A 161 -0.35 -1.14 27.59
CA ASP A 161 -1.01 -0.70 28.81
C ASP A 161 -2.55 -0.85 28.76
N GLY A 162 -3.09 -1.74 27.93
CA GLY A 162 -4.54 -1.88 27.81
C GLY A 162 -5.03 -2.63 26.58
N VAL A 163 -6.23 -2.29 26.13
CA VAL A 163 -6.96 -2.95 25.04
C VAL A 163 -7.59 -1.90 24.13
N VAL A 164 -7.51 -2.09 22.81
CA VAL A 164 -8.20 -1.28 21.80
C VAL A 164 -9.37 -2.09 21.24
N ILE A 165 -10.56 -1.50 21.27
CA ILE A 165 -11.78 -2.08 20.72
C ILE A 165 -12.15 -1.30 19.45
N GLU A 166 -12.22 -1.99 18.32
CA GLU A 166 -12.66 -1.43 17.05
C GLU A 166 -14.15 -1.69 16.83
N ALA A 167 -14.89 -0.62 16.67
CA ALA A 167 -16.32 -0.63 16.39
C ALA A 167 -16.59 -0.43 14.89
N ALA A 168 -17.68 -1.03 14.41
CA ALA A 168 -18.12 -0.89 13.02
C ALA A 168 -18.69 0.50 12.70
N THR A 169 -19.28 1.20 13.68
CA THR A 169 -19.81 2.56 13.51
C THR A 169 -19.43 3.47 14.67
N GLN A 170 -19.60 4.78 14.47
CA GLN A 170 -19.38 5.79 15.51
C GLN A 170 -20.36 5.64 16.67
N GLU A 171 -21.60 5.24 16.38
CA GLU A 171 -22.63 4.95 17.40
C GLU A 171 -22.24 3.73 18.25
N ASP A 172 -21.73 2.66 17.61
CA ASP A 172 -21.18 1.49 18.29
C ASP A 172 -20.02 1.90 19.22
N ALA A 173 -19.11 2.76 18.76
CA ALA A 173 -18.03 3.30 19.59
C ALA A 173 -18.54 4.13 20.78
N LYS A 174 -19.58 4.96 20.59
CA LYS A 174 -20.20 5.74 21.67
C LYS A 174 -20.84 4.81 22.71
N ASN A 175 -21.51 3.77 22.28
CA ASN A 175 -22.13 2.76 23.15
C ASN A 175 -21.07 2.00 23.98
N ILE A 176 -19.94 1.65 23.36
CA ILE A 176 -18.79 1.06 24.06
C ILE A 176 -18.29 2.01 25.15
N ARG A 177 -18.07 3.29 24.82
CA ARG A 177 -17.61 4.30 25.79
C ARG A 177 -18.56 4.42 26.98
N THR A 178 -19.88 4.44 26.75
CA THR A 178 -20.87 4.53 27.84
C THR A 178 -20.85 3.29 28.73
N LYS A 179 -20.70 2.09 28.18
CA LYS A 179 -20.71 0.83 28.95
C LYS A 179 -19.41 0.54 29.72
N ILE A 180 -18.30 1.17 29.31
CA ILE A 180 -17.01 1.09 30.02
C ILE A 180 -17.03 1.98 31.27
N LYS A 181 -17.74 3.11 31.24
CA LYS A 181 -17.90 3.99 32.41
C LYS A 181 -18.51 3.19 33.57
N GLY A 182 -17.79 3.14 34.70
CA GLY A 182 -18.23 2.46 35.92
C GLY A 182 -17.69 1.05 36.15
N LYS A 183 -16.90 0.47 35.24
CA LYS A 183 -16.31 -0.89 35.38
C LYS A 183 -14.85 -0.92 35.86
N ASN A 184 -14.39 0.11 36.59
CA ASN A 184 -12.97 0.33 36.97
C ASN A 184 -12.01 0.38 35.76
N LEU A 185 -12.53 0.78 34.60
CA LEU A 185 -11.80 0.92 33.35
C LEU A 185 -11.87 2.37 32.89
N LYS A 186 -10.74 2.89 32.39
CA LYS A 186 -10.61 4.25 31.86
C LYS A 186 -10.55 4.20 30.35
N ILE A 187 -11.30 5.08 29.68
CA ILE A 187 -11.15 5.30 28.24
C ILE A 187 -9.94 6.20 28.06
N ALA A 188 -8.93 5.72 27.33
CA ALA A 188 -7.84 6.55 26.86
C ALA A 188 -8.26 7.21 25.54
N GLU A 189 -7.86 8.46 25.34
CA GLU A 189 -7.96 9.06 24.02
C GLU A 189 -7.10 8.26 23.05
N ALA A 190 -7.66 7.99 21.87
CA ALA A 190 -6.90 7.38 20.80
C ALA A 190 -5.82 8.40 20.40
N ILE A 191 -4.56 8.07 20.65
CA ILE A 191 -3.44 8.84 20.13
C ILE A 191 -3.35 8.49 18.66
N THR A 192 -3.73 9.41 17.78
CA THR A 192 -3.41 9.30 16.36
C THR A 192 -1.90 9.39 16.24
N LEU A 193 -1.27 8.31 15.79
CA LEU A 193 0.15 8.33 15.49
C LEU A 193 0.27 8.78 14.04
N ASN A 194 0.80 9.98 13.84
CA ASN A 194 1.24 10.47 12.54
C ASN A 194 2.05 9.39 11.81
N PRO A 195 1.80 9.15 10.52
CA PRO A 195 2.59 8.20 9.74
C PRO A 195 4.08 8.51 9.86
N LYS A 196 4.88 7.45 10.04
CA LYS A 196 6.34 7.57 10.15
C LYS A 196 7.04 6.91 8.98
N ILE A 197 8.01 7.61 8.40
CA ILE A 197 8.90 7.12 7.35
C ILE A 197 10.28 6.91 7.97
N ILE A 198 10.98 5.86 7.56
CA ILE A 198 12.39 5.63 7.93
C ILE A 198 13.23 5.78 6.68
N VAL A 199 14.17 6.72 6.71
CA VAL A 199 15.24 6.85 5.71
C VAL A 199 16.45 6.08 6.24
N PHE A 200 16.88 5.07 5.50
CA PHE A 200 18.00 4.21 5.89
C PHE A 200 19.32 4.78 5.41
N ASP A 201 20.40 4.38 6.08
CA ASP A 201 21.78 4.58 5.64
C ASP A 201 22.13 6.05 5.35
N VAL A 202 21.66 6.95 6.22
CA VAL A 202 21.97 8.39 6.13
C VAL A 202 23.33 8.64 6.80
N PRO A 203 24.31 9.23 6.08
CA PRO A 203 25.59 9.61 6.68
C PRO A 203 25.39 10.57 7.85
N LYS A 204 26.18 10.38 8.92
CA LYS A 204 26.07 11.22 10.14
C LYS A 204 26.43 12.67 9.90
N GLU A 205 27.24 12.92 8.89
CA GLU A 205 27.68 14.24 8.47
C GLU A 205 26.54 15.04 7.84
N VAL A 206 25.54 14.35 7.26
CA VAL A 206 24.37 14.99 6.66
C VAL A 206 23.44 15.48 7.75
N THR A 207 23.22 16.79 7.78
CA THR A 207 22.32 17.47 8.71
C THR A 207 20.85 17.18 8.38
N ASP A 208 19.96 17.38 9.34
CA ASP A 208 18.51 17.23 9.13
C ASP A 208 17.99 18.19 8.05
N THR A 209 18.53 19.41 7.99
CA THR A 209 18.18 20.42 6.98
C THR A 209 18.58 19.96 5.59
N GLU A 210 19.83 19.52 5.40
CA GLU A 210 20.31 19.01 4.11
C GLU A 210 19.51 17.80 3.66
N LEU A 211 19.17 16.89 4.58
CA LEU A 211 18.34 15.72 4.27
C LEU A 211 16.94 16.12 3.78
N LEU A 212 16.29 17.06 4.47
CA LEU A 212 14.94 17.53 4.09
C LEU A 212 14.96 18.27 2.76
N GLU A 213 15.98 19.09 2.51
CA GLU A 213 16.18 19.78 1.23
C GLU A 213 16.38 18.76 0.08
N ASP A 214 17.22 17.75 0.29
CA ASP A 214 17.44 16.67 -0.67
C ASP A 214 16.16 15.88 -0.97
N LEU A 215 15.37 15.59 0.07
CA LEU A 215 14.08 14.91 -0.07
C LEU A 215 13.08 15.77 -0.84
N TYR A 216 13.03 17.07 -0.58
CA TYR A 216 12.20 18.02 -1.32
C TYR A 216 12.61 18.08 -2.79
N ASN A 217 13.90 18.25 -3.07
CA ASN A 217 14.42 18.36 -4.43
C ASN A 217 14.12 17.10 -5.26
N LYS A 218 14.20 15.92 -4.64
CA LYS A 218 13.93 14.64 -5.32
C LYS A 218 12.45 14.31 -5.48
N ASN A 219 11.59 14.72 -4.53
CA ASN A 219 10.21 14.24 -4.45
C ASN A 219 9.14 15.35 -4.45
N GLY A 220 9.45 16.52 -3.89
CA GLY A 220 8.49 17.59 -3.64
C GLY A 220 8.46 18.69 -4.70
N MET A 221 9.58 18.98 -5.37
CA MET A 221 9.73 20.16 -6.24
C MET A 221 8.69 20.28 -7.36
N SER A 222 8.13 19.17 -7.85
CA SER A 222 7.10 19.16 -8.90
C SER A 222 5.66 19.15 -8.39
N ARG A 223 5.45 19.03 -7.07
CA ARG A 223 4.13 18.74 -6.49
C ARG A 223 3.72 19.71 -5.39
N VAL A 224 4.67 20.24 -4.64
CA VAL A 224 4.42 21.02 -3.43
C VAL A 224 5.42 22.16 -3.29
N THR A 225 5.01 23.23 -2.62
CA THR A 225 5.95 24.30 -2.26
C THR A 225 6.90 23.83 -1.15
N VAL A 226 8.06 24.48 -1.03
CA VAL A 226 9.01 24.21 0.05
C VAL A 226 8.37 24.42 1.43
N GLU A 227 7.51 25.44 1.54
CA GLU A 227 6.81 25.80 2.78
C GLU A 227 5.82 24.69 3.18
N ASP A 228 5.02 24.20 2.24
CA ASP A 228 4.09 23.10 2.48
C ASP A 228 4.84 21.81 2.84
N PHE A 229 5.93 21.50 2.14
CA PHE A 229 6.75 20.33 2.44
C PHE A 229 7.32 20.36 3.87
N ASN A 230 7.86 21.51 4.30
CA ASN A 230 8.40 21.67 5.65
C ASN A 230 7.32 21.66 6.74
N ASN A 231 6.08 22.05 6.38
CA ASN A 231 4.94 21.91 7.27
C ASN A 231 4.50 20.45 7.39
N TRP A 232 4.66 19.64 6.34
CA TRP A 232 4.19 18.24 6.32
C TRP A 232 5.21 17.25 6.85
N VAL A 233 6.49 17.44 6.58
CA VAL A 233 7.56 16.50 6.88
C VAL A 233 8.46 17.06 7.98
N LYS A 234 8.61 16.30 9.07
CA LYS A 234 9.49 16.67 10.19
C LYS A 234 10.40 15.51 10.57
N VAL A 235 11.63 15.82 11.00
CA VAL A 235 12.53 14.82 11.55
C VAL A 235 12.15 14.56 13.01
N ASP A 236 11.72 13.34 13.31
CA ASP A 236 11.37 12.88 14.66
C ASP A 236 12.59 12.42 15.45
N GLY A 237 13.63 11.95 14.76
CA GLY A 237 14.90 11.59 15.38
C GLY A 237 15.76 10.65 14.55
N ARG A 238 16.96 10.39 15.05
CA ARG A 238 17.95 9.51 14.42
C ARG A 238 18.20 8.27 15.27
N LYS A 239 18.27 7.11 14.62
CA LYS A 239 18.62 5.83 15.24
C LYS A 239 19.98 5.38 14.72
N LYS A 240 20.93 5.27 15.64
CA LYS A 240 22.28 4.80 15.34
C LYS A 240 22.27 3.40 14.73
N MET A 241 22.97 3.23 13.61
CA MET A 241 23.08 1.96 12.89
C MET A 241 24.53 1.47 12.85
N ARG A 242 25.43 2.22 12.20
CA ARG A 242 26.87 1.92 12.09
C ARG A 242 27.74 3.08 12.60
N HIS A 243 29.05 2.97 12.43
CA HIS A 243 29.99 3.99 12.88
C HIS A 243 29.78 5.33 12.16
N ASP A 244 29.42 5.28 10.89
CA ASP A 244 29.29 6.37 9.92
C ASP A 244 27.83 6.65 9.49
N LEU A 245 26.91 5.70 9.71
CA LEU A 245 25.52 5.78 9.23
C LEU A 245 24.49 5.74 10.35
N ASP A 246 23.42 6.51 10.17
CA ASP A 246 22.21 6.54 10.99
C ASP A 246 20.94 6.32 10.15
N ASN A 247 19.89 5.78 10.77
CA ASN A 247 18.55 5.79 10.18
C ASN A 247 17.80 7.01 10.69
N VAL A 248 17.18 7.78 9.80
CA VAL A 248 16.40 8.97 10.15
C VAL A 248 14.92 8.66 10.12
N ILE A 249 14.21 8.99 11.19
CA ILE A 249 12.76 8.81 11.32
C ILE A 249 12.11 10.14 11.02
N LEU A 250 11.21 10.15 10.04
CA LEU A 250 10.41 11.31 9.65
C LEU A 250 8.97 11.09 10.08
N SER A 251 8.32 12.13 10.61
CA SER A 251 6.87 12.16 10.78
C SER A 251 6.21 12.94 9.65
N LEU A 252 5.02 12.47 9.27
CA LEU A 252 4.14 13.13 8.32
C LEU A 252 2.91 13.67 9.04
N ASN A 253 2.58 14.94 8.85
CA ASN A 253 1.33 15.49 9.39
C ASN A 253 0.11 14.97 8.60
N ASP A 254 -0.99 14.70 9.30
CA ASP A 254 -2.21 14.09 8.74
C ASP A 254 -2.95 14.98 7.72
N GLU A 255 -2.55 16.24 7.54
CA GLU A 255 -3.15 17.19 6.58
C GLU A 255 -2.69 16.98 5.12
N ILE A 256 -1.99 15.88 4.82
CA ILE A 256 -1.60 15.50 3.44
C ILE A 256 -2.82 15.05 2.59
N ALA A 257 -4.03 15.16 3.12
CA ALA A 257 -5.26 14.80 2.42
C ALA A 257 -5.57 15.83 1.32
N GLU A 258 -5.44 15.38 0.06
CA GLU A 258 -5.89 16.03 -1.19
C GLU A 258 -4.82 16.83 -1.96
N TYR A 259 -3.82 16.12 -2.51
CA TYR A 259 -3.13 16.51 -3.74
C TYR A 259 -2.92 15.30 -4.67
#